data_AF-A0A2C4PX90-F1
#
_entry.id   AF-A0A2C4PX90-F1
#
_cell.length_a   1.000
_cell.length_b   1.000
_cell.length_c   1.000
_cell.angle_alpha   90.00
_cell.angle_beta   90.00
_cell.angle_gamma   90.00
#
_symmetry.space_group_name_H-M   'P 1'
#
loop_
_entity.id
_entity.type
_entity.pdbx_description
1 polymer ?
#
loop_
_entity_poly.entity_id
_entity_poly.type
_entity_poly.pdbx_seq_one_letter_code
_entity_poly.pdbx_strand_id
1 'polypeptide(L)' 'MIRGVSATKFTPYGILTRQQAALMLERTLEYLGVEKESNIGPYHIAIKLRKA' A
#
# COMPACT_ATOMS: atom_id res chain seq x y z
N MET A 1 4.25 -10.00 -1.56
CA MET A 1 5.70 -9.73 -1.74
C MET A 1 5.92 -9.10 -3.12
N ILE A 2 6.81 -8.11 -3.25
CA ILE A 2 7.19 -7.56 -4.56
C ILE A 2 8.38 -8.37 -5.05
N ARG A 3 8.33 -8.85 -6.30
CA ARG A 3 9.35 -9.68 -6.93
C ARG A 3 9.98 -8.92 -8.10
N GLY A 4 11.21 -9.31 -8.47
CA GLY A 4 11.85 -8.83 -9.69
C GLY A 4 11.08 -9.26 -10.95
N VAL A 5 11.46 -8.71 -12.10
CA VAL A 5 10.88 -9.10 -13.40
C VAL A 5 11.45 -10.43 -13.91
N SER A 6 12.60 -10.84 -13.38
CA SER A 6 13.17 -12.17 -13.55
C SER A 6 13.92 -12.58 -12.27
N ALA A 7 14.47 -13.79 -12.24
CA ALA A 7 15.21 -14.31 -11.10
C ALA A 7 16.40 -13.42 -10.67
N THR A 8 17.02 -12.71 -11.62
CA THR A 8 18.24 -11.91 -11.37
C THR A 8 18.05 -10.42 -11.67
N LYS A 9 16.86 -10.00 -12.11
CA LYS A 9 16.63 -8.61 -12.55
C LYS A 9 15.51 -7.94 -11.76
N PHE A 10 15.87 -6.81 -11.18
CA PHE A 10 14.94 -5.83 -10.64
C PHE A 10 14.87 -4.61 -11.57
N THR A 11 13.68 -4.05 -11.76
CA THR A 11 13.46 -2.90 -12.66
C THR A 11 12.86 -1.73 -11.87
N PRO A 12 13.70 -0.88 -11.26
CA PRO A 12 13.23 0.19 -10.38
C PRO A 12 12.39 1.26 -11.10
N TYR A 13 12.63 1.45 -12.40
CA TYR A 13 11.93 2.45 -13.23
C TYR A 13 10.84 1.83 -14.13
N GLY A 14 10.50 0.56 -13.89
CA GLY A 14 9.45 -0.13 -14.65
C GLY A 14 8.04 0.33 -14.28
N ILE A 15 7.07 -0.01 -15.13
CA ILE A 15 5.65 0.22 -14.82
C ILE A 15 5.27 -0.66 -13.62
N LEU A 16 4.67 -0.04 -12.61
CA LEU A 16 4.26 -0.68 -11.36
C LEU A 16 2.78 -1.03 -11.42
N THR A 17 2.40 -2.26 -11.01
CA THR A 17 0.98 -2.60 -10.89
C THR A 17 0.36 -1.95 -9.65
N ARG A 18 -0.96 -1.71 -9.69
CA ARG A 18 -1.69 -1.16 -8.53
C ARG A 18 -1.52 -2.00 -7.26
N GLN A 19 -1.48 -3.33 -7.40
CA GLN A 19 -1.28 -4.24 -6.27
C GLN A 19 0.12 -4.11 -5.66
N GLN A 20 1.15 -3.96 -6.50
CA GLN A 20 2.51 -3.75 -6.02
C GLN A 20 2.64 -2.38 -5.32
N ALA A 21 2.03 -1.33 -5.89
CA ALA A 21 1.98 -0.02 -5.26
C ALA A 21 1.29 -0.04 -3.88
N ALA A 22 0.13 -0.70 -3.78
CA ALA A 22 -0.58 -0.85 -2.51
C ALA A 22 0.28 -1.55 -1.44
N LEU A 23 1.00 -2.60 -1.84
CA LEU A 23 1.91 -3.32 -0.95
C LEU A 23 3.15 -2.49 -0.53
N MET A 24 3.66 -1.61 -1.41
CA MET A 24 4.72 -0.66 -1.03
C MET A 24 4.20 0.31 0.02
N LEU A 25 3.03 0.91 -0.22
CA LEU A 25 2.42 1.88 0.69
C LEU A 25 2.11 1.26 2.06
N GLU A 26 1.52 0.07 2.10
CA GLU A 26 1.23 -0.64 3.36
C GLU A 26 2.49 -0.81 4.22
N ARG A 27 3.59 -1.25 3.61
CA ARG A 27 4.87 -1.44 4.31
C ARG A 27 5.51 -0.13 4.75
N THR A 28 5.39 0.92 3.94
CA THR A 28 5.90 2.24 4.32
C THR A 28 5.12 2.78 5.53
N LEU A 29 3.80 2.61 5.56
CA LEU A 29 2.97 3.02 6.68
C LEU A 29 3.30 2.23 7.96
N GLU A 30 3.47 0.91 7.84
CA GLU A 30 3.92 0.05 8.93
C GLU A 30 5.30 0.49 9.47
N TYR A 31 6.25 0.76 8.57
CA TYR A 31 7.58 1.26 8.94
C TYR A 31 7.53 2.61 9.66
N LEU A 32 6.61 3.49 9.27
CA LEU A 32 6.39 4.79 9.91
C LEU A 32 5.60 4.69 11.22
N GLY A 33 5.16 3.50 11.62
CA GLY A 33 4.36 3.29 12.83
C GLY A 33 2.94 3.84 12.73
N VAL A 34 2.40 3.96 11.52
CA VAL A 34 1.00 4.36 11.33
C VAL A 34 0.11 3.20 11.73
N GLU A 35 -0.63 3.40 12.83
CA GLU A 35 -1.60 2.43 13.32
C GLU A 35 -2.61 2.08 12.22
N LYS A 36 -2.73 0.78 11.94
CA LYS A 36 -3.74 0.29 11.01
C LYS A 36 -5.07 0.32 11.74
N GLU A 37 -5.88 1.33 11.44
CA GLU A 37 -7.29 1.37 11.83
C GLU A 37 -7.97 0.08 11.33
N SER A 38 -8.14 -0.88 12.24
CA SER A 38 -8.86 -2.11 11.98
C SER A 38 -10.34 -1.77 11.91
N ASN A 39 -10.78 -1.26 10.77
CA ASN A 39 -12.19 -1.17 10.44
C ASN A 39 -12.67 -2.60 10.15
N ILE A 40 -12.93 -3.37 11.21
CA ILE A 40 -13.58 -4.69 11.17
C ILE A 40 -15.09 -4.43 11.01
N GLY A 41 -15.46 -3.72 9.94
CA GLY A 41 -16.82 -3.50 9.49
C GLY A 41 -16.87 -3.86 8.01
N PRO A 42 -17.90 -4.58 7.54
CA PRO A 42 -17.81 -5.35 6.30
C PRO A 42 -17.56 -4.51 5.05
N TYR A 43 -17.91 -3.22 5.05
CA TYR A 43 -17.58 -2.25 4.01
C TYR A 43 -17.57 -0.87 4.69
N HIS A 44 -16.72 0.07 4.22
CA HIS A 44 -16.67 1.52 4.44
C HIS A 44 -15.32 2.04 4.96
N ILE A 45 -14.51 2.54 4.02
CA ILE A 45 -13.48 3.54 4.31
C ILE A 45 -14.21 4.88 4.35
N ALA A 46 -14.69 5.29 5.53
CA ALA A 46 -15.27 6.62 5.70
C ALA A 46 -14.14 7.66 5.73
N ILE A 47 -13.79 8.24 4.57
CA ILE A 47 -12.95 9.45 4.53
C ILE A 47 -13.80 10.60 5.10
N LYS A 48 -13.69 10.86 6.41
CA LYS A 48 -14.29 12.05 7.04
C LYS A 48 -13.53 13.28 6.57
N LEU A 49 -14.05 13.95 5.54
CA LEU A 49 -13.66 15.32 5.22
C LEU A 49 -14.17 16.25 6.33
N ARG A 50 -13.26 16.90 7.05
CA ARG A 50 -13.61 17.96 8.01
C ARG A 50 -14.17 19.14 7.20
N LYS A 51 -15.45 19.45 7.38
CA LYS A 51 -16.08 20.63 6.78
C LYS A 51 -15.54 21.88 7.50
N ALA A 52 -15.18 22.90 6.73
CA ALA A 52 -14.84 24.24 7.23
C ALA A 52 -16.07 24.92 7.83
#